data_AF-A0A0C3KVB9-F1
#
_entry.id   AF-A0A0C3KVB9-F1
#
_cell.length_a   1.000
_cell.length_b   1.000
_cell.length_c   1.000
_cell.angle_alpha   90.00
_cell.angle_beta   90.00
_cell.angle_gamma   90.00
#
_symmetry.space_group_name_H-M   'P 1'
#
loop_
_entity.id
_entity.type
_entity.pdbx_description
1 polymer ?
#
loop_
_entity_poly.entity_id
_entity_poly.type
_entity_poly.pdbx_seq_one_letter_code
_entity_poly.pdbx_strand_id
1 'polypeptide(L)'
;MTGDLKTGHLIGAKPKVQFVAQLVGSTVASFLTVGLFVLFTKASPCILYPPEDGQCAYGAPSVSAWAAVATAVTAPKLPIPPSSGYTAIGLSILAAICVVAKHLWIPRKYWHWVPNWNAIGLGFVVPQTFYAVAMGFGSIMYYVWEIKNPAQFDMYGFPLAAGLLAGEGLGGVVQALLTVAGVGGDGISEYIFVPLGLGLL
;
A
#
# COMPACT_ATOMS: atom_id res chain seq x y z
N MET A 1 -0.03 0.21 13.97
CA MET A 1 -0.72 0.36 15.28
C MET A 1 0.05 -0.34 16.41
N THR A 2 0.16 -1.68 16.42
CA THR A 2 0.93 -2.39 17.48
C THR A 2 2.43 -2.13 17.41
N GLY A 3 2.97 -1.93 16.19
CA GLY A 3 4.37 -1.54 15.99
C GLY A 3 4.71 -0.18 16.59
N ASP A 4 3.82 0.81 16.44
CA ASP A 4 4.04 2.19 16.91
C ASP A 4 4.13 2.25 18.43
N LEU A 5 3.30 1.46 19.13
CA LEU A 5 3.34 1.33 20.59
C LEU A 5 4.65 0.68 21.06
N LYS A 6 5.16 -0.31 20.33
CA LYS A 6 6.43 -0.98 20.65
C LYS A 6 7.63 -0.04 20.45
N THR A 7 7.69 0.64 19.30
CA THR A 7 8.73 1.66 19.03
C THR A 7 8.67 2.78 20.06
N GLY A 8 7.45 3.22 20.37
CA GLY A 8 7.16 4.17 21.41
C GLY A 8 7.65 3.77 22.80
N HIS A 9 7.52 2.50 23.16
CA HIS A 9 8.06 1.97 24.41
C HIS A 9 9.60 1.97 24.42
N LEU A 10 10.25 1.63 23.30
CA LEU A 10 11.71 1.61 23.18
C LEU A 10 12.36 2.99 23.35
N ILE A 11 11.68 4.06 22.91
CA ILE A 11 12.14 5.44 23.10
C ILE A 11 11.71 6.05 24.45
N GLY A 12 11.11 5.25 25.34
CA GLY A 12 10.68 5.69 26.68
C GLY A 12 9.46 6.61 26.68
N ALA A 13 8.71 6.68 25.58
CA ALA A 13 7.53 7.54 25.50
C ALA A 13 6.34 6.94 26.29
N LYS A 14 5.62 7.81 27.00
CA LYS A 14 4.50 7.42 27.87
C LYS A 14 3.32 6.93 27.01
N PRO A 15 2.73 5.75 27.29
CA PRO A 15 1.62 5.19 26.50
C PRO A 15 0.40 6.12 26.41
N LYS A 16 0.10 6.86 27.48
CA LYS A 16 -1.01 7.82 27.52
C LYS A 16 -0.84 8.94 26.49
N VAL A 17 0.38 9.43 26.29
CA VAL A 17 0.66 10.51 25.34
C VAL A 17 0.56 10.00 23.91
N GLN A 18 1.01 8.78 23.64
CA GLN A 18 0.87 8.15 22.32
C GLN A 18 -0.60 7.93 21.95
N PHE A 19 -1.41 7.50 22.91
CA PHE A 19 -2.84 7.31 22.70
C PHE A 19 -3.53 8.64 22.37
N VAL A 20 -3.24 9.71 23.12
CA VAL A 20 -3.78 11.05 22.82
C VAL A 20 -3.31 11.54 21.45
N ALA A 21 -2.03 11.35 21.09
CA ALA A 21 -1.51 11.72 19.79
C ALA A 21 -2.21 10.95 18.64
N GLN A 22 -2.46 9.65 18.81
CA GLN A 22 -3.20 8.85 17.81
C GLN A 22 -4.65 9.29 17.69
N LEU A 23 -5.33 9.63 18.80
CA LEU A 23 -6.70 10.15 18.76
C LEU A 23 -6.76 11.47 18.00
N VAL A 24 -5.93 12.45 18.38
CA VAL A 24 -5.89 13.76 17.72
C VAL A 24 -5.52 13.59 16.24
N GLY A 25 -4.50 12.78 15.93
CA GLY A 25 -4.10 12.49 14.57
C GLY A 25 -5.22 11.86 13.74
N SER A 26 -5.93 10.88 14.30
CA SER A 26 -7.04 10.20 13.61
C SER A 26 -8.23 11.13 13.38
N THR A 27 -8.53 12.01 14.34
CA THR A 27 -9.60 13.01 14.18
C THR A 27 -9.25 14.02 13.09
N VAL A 28 -8.03 14.55 13.04
CA VAL A 28 -7.63 15.46 11.96
C VAL A 28 -7.59 14.74 10.61
N ALA A 29 -7.05 13.53 10.58
CA ALA A 29 -6.96 12.72 9.37
C ALA A 29 -8.34 12.36 8.81
N SER A 30 -9.36 12.14 9.63
CA SER A 30 -10.69 11.80 9.13
C SER A 30 -11.31 12.93 8.32
N PHE A 31 -11.25 14.18 8.81
CA PHE A 31 -11.72 15.35 8.07
C PHE A 31 -10.92 15.58 6.79
N LEU A 32 -9.59 15.47 6.86
CA LEU A 32 -8.71 15.64 5.72
C LEU A 32 -8.96 14.56 4.65
N THR A 33 -9.19 13.31 5.06
CA THR A 33 -9.49 12.20 4.14
C THR A 33 -10.80 12.43 3.38
N VAL A 34 -11.84 12.95 4.04
CA VAL A 34 -13.10 13.31 3.37
C VAL A 34 -12.87 14.41 2.32
N GLY A 35 -12.08 15.44 2.66
CA GLY A 35 -11.72 16.51 1.72
C GLY A 35 -10.94 15.99 0.50
N LEU A 36 -9.93 15.14 0.73
CA LEU A 36 -9.17 14.50 -0.35
C LEU A 36 -10.05 13.59 -1.21
N PHE A 37 -10.98 12.85 -0.62
CA PHE A 37 -11.92 12.03 -1.38
C PHE A 37 -12.76 12.87 -2.35
N VAL A 38 -13.30 14.00 -1.90
CA VAL A 38 -14.04 14.92 -2.78
C VAL A 38 -13.14 15.48 -3.88
N LEU A 39 -11.89 15.84 -3.55
CA LEU A 39 -10.93 16.32 -4.54
C LEU A 39 -10.65 15.26 -5.63
N PHE A 40 -10.31 14.03 -5.25
CA PHE A 40 -9.98 12.97 -6.18
C PHE A 40 -11.17 12.55 -7.04
N THR A 41 -12.37 12.50 -6.47
CA THR A 41 -13.60 12.18 -7.23
C THR A 41 -13.98 13.29 -8.22
N LYS A 42 -13.58 14.54 -7.97
CA LYS A 42 -13.70 15.66 -8.93
C LYS A 42 -12.63 15.63 -10.01
N ALA A 43 -11.39 15.30 -9.65
CA ALA A 43 -10.26 15.23 -10.59
C ALA A 43 -10.34 14.01 -11.53
N SER A 44 -10.87 12.89 -11.03
CA SER A 44 -10.93 11.61 -11.75
C SER A 44 -12.27 10.92 -11.47
N PRO A 45 -13.32 11.21 -12.26
CA PRO A 45 -14.64 10.63 -12.05
C PRO A 45 -14.66 9.09 -12.25
N CYS A 46 -13.62 8.53 -12.89
CA CYS A 46 -13.43 7.09 -13.07
C CYS A 46 -13.31 6.31 -11.75
N ILE A 47 -13.01 6.98 -10.62
CA ILE A 47 -12.97 6.35 -9.28
C ILE A 47 -14.39 5.96 -8.81
N LEU A 48 -15.41 6.75 -9.14
CA LEU A 48 -16.81 6.49 -8.77
C LEU A 48 -17.54 5.68 -9.85
N TYR A 49 -17.27 6.00 -11.11
CA TYR A 49 -17.91 5.37 -12.27
C TYR A 49 -16.82 4.74 -13.15
N PRO A 50 -16.45 3.48 -12.88
CA PRO A 50 -15.43 2.82 -13.67
C PRO A 50 -15.85 2.76 -15.16
N PRO A 51 -15.05 3.32 -16.09
CA PRO A 51 -15.35 3.28 -17.53
C PRO A 51 -15.21 1.84 -18.08
N GLU A 52 -15.98 1.52 -19.12
CA GLU A 52 -15.96 0.19 -19.75
C GLU A 52 -14.59 -0.15 -20.38
N ASP A 53 -13.82 0.88 -20.78
CA ASP A 53 -12.47 0.74 -21.33
C ASP A 53 -11.41 0.35 -20.28
N GLY A 54 -11.76 0.35 -18.99
CA GLY A 54 -10.89 -0.08 -17.89
C GLY A 54 -9.68 0.82 -17.60
N GLN A 55 -9.47 1.88 -18.37
CA GLN A 55 -8.36 2.83 -18.19
C GLN A 55 -8.80 4.00 -17.31
N CYS A 56 -8.14 4.16 -16.17
CA CYS A 56 -8.35 5.28 -15.26
C CYS A 56 -6.97 5.87 -14.93
N ALA A 57 -6.80 7.18 -15.20
CA ALA A 57 -5.55 7.89 -14.96
C ALA A 57 -5.09 7.81 -13.49
N TYR A 58 -6.03 7.58 -12.56
CA TYR A 58 -5.75 7.33 -11.16
C TYR A 58 -6.32 5.97 -10.71
N GLY A 59 -5.52 4.92 -10.83
CA GLY A 59 -5.87 3.59 -10.32
C GLY A 59 -5.82 3.57 -8.79
N ALA A 60 -6.94 3.25 -8.14
CA ALA A 60 -7.02 3.14 -6.69
C ALA A 60 -7.05 1.65 -6.24
N PRO A 61 -5.90 0.93 -6.24
CA PRO A 61 -5.86 -0.52 -6.01
C PRO A 61 -6.37 -0.93 -4.63
N SER A 62 -6.14 -0.08 -3.61
CA SER A 62 -6.66 -0.33 -2.27
C SER A 62 -8.19 -0.23 -2.23
N VAL A 63 -8.77 0.75 -2.93
CA VAL A 63 -10.23 0.94 -2.98
C VAL A 63 -10.90 -0.22 -3.70
N SER A 64 -10.33 -0.70 -4.81
CA SER A 64 -10.87 -1.87 -5.52
C SER A 64 -10.88 -3.13 -4.66
N ALA A 65 -9.84 -3.36 -3.85
CA ALA A 65 -9.80 -4.50 -2.95
C ALA A 65 -10.90 -4.43 -1.88
N TRP A 66 -11.10 -3.27 -1.25
CA TRP A 66 -12.16 -3.08 -0.27
C TRP A 66 -13.56 -3.11 -0.89
N ALA A 67 -13.74 -2.58 -2.10
CA ALA A 67 -15.00 -2.68 -2.84
C ALA A 67 -15.37 -4.13 -3.18
N ALA A 68 -14.38 -4.96 -3.55
CA ALA A 68 -14.59 -6.39 -3.77
C ALA A 68 -15.01 -7.10 -2.48
N VAL A 69 -14.38 -6.80 -1.35
CA VAL A 69 -14.77 -7.33 -0.04
C VAL A 69 -16.19 -6.89 0.34
N ALA A 70 -16.52 -5.61 0.18
CA ALA A 70 -17.86 -5.10 0.45
C ALA A 70 -18.92 -5.81 -0.40
N THR A 71 -18.68 -5.93 -1.71
CA THR A 71 -19.57 -6.64 -2.64
C THR A 71 -19.76 -8.10 -2.23
N ALA A 72 -18.69 -8.78 -1.81
CA ALA A 72 -18.76 -10.17 -1.34
C ALA A 72 -19.60 -10.33 -0.06
N VAL A 73 -19.55 -9.35 0.86
CA VAL A 73 -20.30 -9.38 2.12
C VAL A 73 -21.77 -8.98 1.94
N THR A 74 -22.07 -8.08 1.00
CA THR A 74 -23.43 -7.57 0.77
C THR A 74 -24.25 -8.41 -0.20
N ALA A 75 -23.62 -9.25 -1.03
CA ALA A 75 -24.35 -10.05 -2.02
C ALA A 75 -25.10 -11.24 -1.36
N PRO A 76 -26.36 -11.51 -1.76
CA PRO A 76 -27.14 -12.63 -1.20
C PRO A 76 -26.60 -14.02 -1.59
N LYS A 77 -25.80 -14.08 -2.67
CA LYS A 77 -25.00 -15.24 -3.06
C LYS A 77 -23.60 -14.74 -3.36
N LEU A 78 -22.57 -15.43 -2.86
CA LEU A 78 -21.18 -15.09 -3.14
C LEU A 78 -20.95 -15.15 -4.66
N PRO A 79 -20.62 -14.03 -5.32
CA PRO A 79 -20.32 -14.02 -6.76
C PRO A 79 -18.94 -14.64 -7.08
N ILE A 80 -18.26 -15.17 -6.07
CA ILE A 80 -16.90 -15.70 -6.15
C ILE A 80 -16.98 -17.22 -6.26
N PRO A 81 -16.25 -17.85 -7.21
CA PRO A 81 -16.23 -19.29 -7.34
C PRO A 81 -15.73 -19.94 -6.04
N PRO A 82 -16.32 -21.08 -5.61
CA PRO A 82 -15.96 -21.73 -4.35
C PRO A 82 -14.49 -22.18 -4.31
N SER A 83 -13.87 -22.43 -5.47
CA SER A 83 -12.45 -22.75 -5.58
C SER A 83 -11.55 -21.67 -4.96
N SER A 84 -11.79 -20.39 -5.25
CA SER A 84 -11.03 -19.28 -4.67
C SER A 84 -11.17 -19.19 -3.15
N GLY A 85 -12.35 -19.52 -2.62
CA GLY A 85 -12.60 -19.59 -1.18
C GLY A 85 -11.78 -20.69 -0.50
N TYR A 86 -11.76 -21.90 -1.08
CA TYR A 86 -10.93 -23.00 -0.56
C TYR A 86 -9.44 -22.69 -0.63
N THR A 87 -8.96 -22.05 -1.69
CA THR A 87 -7.56 -21.61 -1.80
C THR A 87 -7.21 -20.56 -0.75
N ALA A 88 -8.08 -19.58 -0.52
CA ALA A 88 -7.87 -18.55 0.51
C ALA A 88 -7.80 -19.16 1.92
N ILE A 89 -8.71 -20.09 2.24
CA ILE A 89 -8.69 -20.81 3.52
C ILE A 89 -7.40 -21.64 3.64
N GLY A 90 -7.04 -22.40 2.62
CA GLY A 90 -5.81 -23.20 2.60
C GLY A 90 -4.55 -22.37 2.82
N LEU A 91 -4.42 -21.24 2.12
CA LEU A 91 -3.30 -20.31 2.29
C LEU A 91 -3.29 -19.65 3.67
N SER A 92 -4.46 -19.31 4.23
CA SER A 92 -4.55 -18.73 5.58
C SER A 92 -4.08 -19.71 6.67
N ILE A 93 -4.47 -20.99 6.55
CA ILE A 93 -4.04 -22.05 7.46
C ILE A 93 -2.55 -22.29 7.31
N LEU A 94 -2.05 -22.40 6.07
CA LEU A 94 -0.62 -22.57 5.80
C LEU A 94 0.20 -21.42 6.37
N ALA A 95 -0.25 -20.17 6.17
CA ALA A 95 0.40 -18.99 6.73
C ALA A 95 0.43 -19.03 8.27
N ALA A 96 -0.69 -19.38 8.91
CA ALA A 96 -0.76 -19.52 10.36
C ALA A 96 0.20 -20.60 10.89
N ILE A 97 0.21 -21.78 10.26
CA ILE A 97 1.13 -22.88 10.62
C ILE A 97 2.58 -22.43 10.45
N CYS A 98 2.94 -21.79 9.34
CA CYS A 98 4.29 -21.29 9.11
C CYS A 98 4.73 -20.25 10.15
N VAL A 99 3.85 -19.32 10.55
CA VAL A 99 4.15 -18.29 11.55
C VAL A 99 4.37 -18.91 12.93
N VAL A 100 3.50 -19.85 13.32
CA VAL A 100 3.63 -20.60 14.58
C VAL A 100 4.93 -21.41 14.56
N ALA A 101 5.22 -22.11 13.46
CA ALA A 101 6.42 -22.92 13.35
C ALA A 101 7.70 -22.10 13.37
N LYS A 102 7.70 -20.92 12.75
CA LYS A 102 8.80 -19.95 12.82
C LYS A 102 9.13 -19.56 14.26
N HIS A 103 8.11 -19.35 15.10
CA HIS A 103 8.31 -18.88 16.48
C HIS A 103 8.59 -20.01 17.48
N LEU A 104 8.04 -21.22 17.25
CA LEU A 104 8.17 -22.33 18.21
C LEU A 104 9.29 -23.31 17.86
N TRP A 105 9.49 -23.66 16.59
CA TRP A 105 10.38 -24.76 16.20
C TRP A 105 11.64 -24.32 15.45
N ILE A 106 11.63 -23.15 14.79
CA ILE A 106 12.75 -22.71 13.97
C ILE A 106 13.68 -21.78 14.76
N PRO A 107 14.97 -22.13 14.94
CA PRO A 107 15.92 -21.25 15.61
C PRO A 107 16.17 -20.00 14.76
N ARG A 108 16.44 -18.87 15.42
CA ARG A 108 16.54 -17.53 14.81
C ARG A 108 17.48 -17.46 13.60
N LYS A 109 18.49 -18.33 13.53
CA LYS A 109 19.45 -18.42 12.42
C LYS A 109 18.78 -18.72 11.06
N TYR A 110 17.67 -19.44 11.03
CA TYR A 110 16.99 -19.82 9.78
C TYR A 110 15.77 -18.96 9.45
N TRP A 111 15.51 -17.89 10.21
CA TRP A 111 14.33 -17.05 10.01
C TRP A 111 14.32 -16.32 8.66
N HIS A 112 15.50 -16.16 8.03
CA HIS A 112 15.64 -15.56 6.71
C HIS A 112 15.06 -16.43 5.58
N TRP A 113 14.96 -17.76 5.78
CA TRP A 113 14.36 -18.68 4.80
C TRP A 113 12.85 -18.85 4.93
N VAL A 114 12.25 -18.31 5.98
CA VAL A 114 10.80 -18.36 6.13
C VAL A 114 10.17 -17.27 5.28
N PRO A 115 9.26 -17.61 4.34
CA PRO A 115 8.61 -16.62 3.48
C PRO A 115 7.83 -15.59 4.31
N ASN A 116 7.85 -14.34 3.85
CA ASN A 116 7.05 -13.28 4.44
C ASN A 116 5.63 -13.31 3.86
N TRP A 117 4.71 -13.92 4.59
CA TRP A 117 3.30 -14.04 4.20
C TRP A 117 2.60 -12.70 3.99
N ASN A 118 3.03 -11.61 4.64
CA ASN A 118 2.47 -10.28 4.39
C ASN A 118 2.83 -9.78 2.98
N ALA A 119 4.06 -10.02 2.53
CA ALA A 119 4.48 -9.63 1.19
C ALA A 119 3.74 -10.42 0.11
N ILE A 120 3.56 -11.73 0.33
CA ILE A 120 2.77 -12.59 -0.55
C ILE A 120 1.31 -12.11 -0.61
N GLY A 121 0.71 -11.80 0.55
CA GLY A 121 -0.66 -11.28 0.63
C GLY A 121 -0.85 -9.96 -0.14
N LEU A 122 0.09 -9.02 -0.02
CA LEU A 122 0.06 -7.77 -0.79
C LEU A 122 0.06 -8.03 -2.31
N GLY A 123 0.80 -9.03 -2.77
CA GLY A 123 0.80 -9.42 -4.19
C GLY A 123 -0.56 -9.89 -4.70
N PHE A 124 -1.40 -10.51 -3.85
CA PHE A 124 -2.75 -10.92 -4.22
C PHE A 124 -3.78 -9.77 -4.22
N VAL A 125 -3.47 -8.67 -3.53
CA VAL A 125 -4.37 -7.52 -3.39
C VAL A 125 -4.19 -6.52 -4.53
N VAL A 126 -3.00 -6.48 -5.15
CA VAL A 126 -2.68 -5.54 -6.22
C VAL A 126 -2.85 -6.23 -7.58
N PRO A 127 -3.93 -5.95 -8.32
CA PRO A 127 -4.23 -6.68 -9.57
C PRO A 127 -3.31 -6.29 -10.72
N GLN A 128 -2.69 -5.11 -10.69
CA GLN A 128 -1.86 -4.66 -11.80
C GLN A 128 -0.40 -5.15 -11.70
N THR A 129 0.07 -5.75 -12.80
CA THR A 129 1.41 -6.34 -12.90
C THR A 129 2.53 -5.31 -12.79
N PHE A 130 2.33 -4.08 -13.26
CA PHE A 130 3.35 -3.03 -13.22
C PHE A 130 3.74 -2.63 -11.79
N TYR A 131 2.80 -2.67 -10.83
CA TYR A 131 3.13 -2.43 -9.42
C TYR A 131 4.04 -3.52 -8.86
N ALA A 132 3.80 -4.79 -9.20
CA ALA A 132 4.65 -5.89 -8.77
C ALA A 132 6.07 -5.78 -9.35
N VAL A 133 6.19 -5.37 -10.62
CA VAL A 133 7.48 -5.13 -11.27
C VAL A 133 8.21 -3.94 -10.61
N ALA A 134 7.52 -2.84 -10.34
CA ALA A 134 8.09 -1.69 -9.65
C ALA A 134 8.56 -2.03 -8.23
N MET A 135 7.75 -2.77 -7.46
CA MET A 135 8.14 -3.29 -6.14
C MET A 135 9.35 -4.22 -6.22
N GLY A 136 9.38 -5.11 -7.23
CA GLY A 136 10.51 -5.98 -7.51
C GLY A 136 11.79 -5.20 -7.78
N PHE A 137 11.74 -4.22 -8.68
CA PHE A 137 12.86 -3.34 -8.98
C PHE A 137 13.34 -2.58 -7.74
N GLY A 138 12.42 -1.97 -6.99
CA GLY A 138 12.72 -1.29 -5.73
C GLY A 138 13.39 -2.21 -4.72
N SER A 139 12.93 -3.46 -4.59
CA SER A 139 13.52 -4.45 -3.69
C SER A 139 14.94 -4.86 -4.10
N ILE A 140 15.22 -4.97 -5.41
CA ILE A 140 16.56 -5.31 -5.91
C ILE A 140 17.52 -4.16 -5.61
N MET A 141 17.10 -2.92 -5.87
CA MET A 141 17.89 -1.74 -5.51
C MET A 141 18.18 -1.68 -4.00
N TYR A 142 17.15 -1.94 -3.20
CA TYR A 142 17.24 -1.98 -1.74
C TYR A 142 18.25 -3.05 -1.27
N TYR A 143 18.19 -4.26 -1.83
CA TYR A 143 19.10 -5.36 -1.52
C TYR A 143 20.55 -5.10 -1.97
N VAL A 144 20.74 -4.52 -3.17
CA VAL A 144 22.08 -4.15 -3.65
C VAL A 144 22.71 -3.07 -2.75
N TRP A 145 21.90 -2.12 -2.27
CA TRP A 145 22.38 -1.10 -1.34
C TRP A 145 22.75 -1.68 0.02
N GLU A 146 21.95 -2.60 0.55
CA GLU A 146 22.23 -3.33 1.79
C GLU A 146 23.61 -4.00 1.77
N ILE A 147 23.93 -4.70 0.67
CA ILE A 147 25.23 -5.39 0.52
C ILE A 147 26.38 -4.40 0.37
N LYS A 148 26.19 -3.31 -0.39
CA LYS A 148 27.27 -2.35 -0.68
C LYS A 148 27.62 -1.47 0.52
N ASN A 149 26.64 -1.05 1.31
CA ASN A 149 26.86 -0.17 2.44
C ASN A 149 25.86 -0.42 3.58
N PRO A 150 26.10 -1.46 4.42
CA PRO A 150 25.16 -1.84 5.48
C PRO A 150 25.01 -0.76 6.55
N ALA A 151 26.07 -0.01 6.86
CA ALA A 151 26.03 1.03 7.89
C ALA A 151 25.13 2.21 7.50
N GLN A 152 25.15 2.63 6.23
CA GLN A 152 24.23 3.66 5.75
C GLN A 152 22.82 3.14 5.59
N PHE A 153 22.67 1.91 5.11
CA PHE A 153 21.37 1.29 4.90
C PHE A 153 20.58 1.14 6.21
N ASP A 154 21.23 0.75 7.31
CA ASP A 154 20.57 0.58 8.61
C ASP A 154 19.95 1.90 9.14
N MET A 155 20.60 3.03 8.84
CA MET A 155 20.11 4.36 9.23
C MET A 155 19.10 4.96 8.25
N TYR A 156 19.32 4.81 6.93
CA TYR A 156 18.59 5.57 5.91
C TYR A 156 17.63 4.74 5.05
N GLY A 157 17.72 3.41 5.09
CA GLY A 157 16.93 2.52 4.23
C GLY A 157 15.42 2.72 4.41
N PHE A 158 14.94 2.60 5.64
CA PHE A 158 13.52 2.79 5.97
C PHE A 158 13.00 4.22 5.71
N PRO A 159 13.64 5.29 6.22
CA PRO A 159 13.12 6.64 6.00
C PRO A 159 13.15 7.06 4.52
N LEU A 160 14.12 6.62 3.73
CA LEU A 160 14.14 6.90 2.29
C LEU A 160 12.96 6.23 1.57
N ALA A 161 12.72 4.93 1.84
CA ALA A 161 11.60 4.21 1.24
C ALA A 161 10.25 4.81 1.64
N ALA A 162 10.07 5.17 2.91
CA ALA A 162 8.87 5.84 3.40
C ALA A 162 8.68 7.23 2.76
N GLY A 163 9.76 7.98 2.57
CA GLY A 163 9.75 9.28 1.89
C GLY A 163 9.35 9.19 0.41
N LEU A 164 9.87 8.19 -0.31
CA LEU A 164 9.49 7.94 -1.71
C LEU A 164 8.01 7.57 -1.85
N LEU A 165 7.51 6.71 -0.97
CA LEU A 165 6.09 6.32 -0.94
C LEU A 165 5.19 7.53 -0.62
N ALA A 166 5.56 8.33 0.39
CA ALA A 166 4.83 9.53 0.74
C ALA A 166 4.88 10.60 -0.37
N GLY A 167 6.03 10.73 -1.05
CA GLY A 167 6.22 11.65 -2.15
C GLY A 167 5.32 11.35 -3.35
N GLU A 168 5.18 10.08 -3.72
CA GLU A 168 4.27 9.64 -4.77
C GLU A 168 2.80 9.97 -4.41
N GLY A 169 2.39 9.69 -3.17
CA GLY A 169 1.06 10.07 -2.68
C GLY A 169 0.79 11.59 -2.70
N LEU A 170 1.75 12.40 -2.23
CA LEU A 170 1.63 13.87 -2.26
C LEU A 170 1.62 14.42 -3.70
N GLY A 171 2.43 13.86 -4.60
CA GLY A 171 2.42 14.17 -6.02
C GLY A 171 1.05 13.92 -6.66
N GLY A 172 0.41 12.80 -6.31
CA GLY A 172 -0.97 12.50 -6.73
C GLY A 172 -1.98 13.55 -6.26
N VAL A 173 -1.85 14.06 -5.03
CA VAL A 173 -2.72 15.14 -4.52
C VAL A 173 -2.51 16.45 -5.30
N VAL A 174 -1.26 16.82 -5.55
CA VAL A 174 -0.93 18.03 -6.33
C VAL A 174 -1.47 17.91 -7.75
N GLN A 175 -1.30 16.74 -8.38
CA GLN A 175 -1.85 16.46 -9.71
C GLN A 175 -3.38 16.59 -9.72
N ALA A 176 -4.07 16.03 -8.73
CA ALA A 176 -5.53 16.18 -8.62
C ALA A 176 -5.98 17.65 -8.46
N LEU A 177 -5.24 18.45 -7.69
CA LEU A 177 -5.50 19.89 -7.55
C LEU A 177 -5.32 20.64 -8.87
N LEU A 178 -4.26 20.36 -9.61
CA LEU A 178 -3.98 21.00 -10.91
C LEU A 178 -5.05 20.64 -11.96
N THR A 179 -5.51 19.39 -11.98
CA THR A 179 -6.61 18.95 -12.85
C THR A 179 -7.90 19.69 -12.52
N VAL A 180 -8.26 19.82 -11.24
CA VAL A 180 -9.49 20.53 -10.81
C VAL A 180 -9.39 22.04 -11.06
N ALA A 181 -8.20 22.64 -10.94
CA ALA A 181 -7.96 24.04 -11.22
C ALA A 181 -7.99 24.39 -12.72
N GLY A 182 -8.12 23.42 -13.62
CA GLY A 182 -8.16 23.63 -15.08
C GLY A 182 -6.80 24.01 -15.69
N VAL A 183 -5.72 23.96 -14.91
CA VAL A 183 -4.34 24.21 -15.36
C VAL A 183 -3.68 22.92 -15.88
N GLY A 184 -4.29 21.76 -15.62
CA GLY A 184 -3.85 20.45 -16.10
C GLY A 184 -4.33 20.08 -17.52
N GLY A 185 -4.84 21.04 -18.31
CA GLY A 185 -5.24 20.84 -19.69
C GLY A 185 -4.03 20.87 -20.64
N ASP A 186 -3.85 19.79 -21.39
CA ASP A 186 -2.98 19.63 -22.56
C ASP A 186 -1.47 19.62 -22.30
N GLY A 187 -0.95 18.41 -22.00
CA GLY A 187 0.42 18.02 -22.34
C GLY A 187 1.52 18.27 -21.32
N ILE A 188 1.24 18.86 -20.15
CA ILE A 188 2.25 19.08 -19.08
C ILE A 188 2.01 18.23 -17.83
N SER A 189 0.76 17.95 -17.49
CA SER A 189 0.41 17.12 -16.31
C SER A 189 0.73 15.63 -16.51
N GLU A 190 0.69 15.16 -17.75
CA GLU A 190 0.96 13.75 -18.10
C GLU A 190 2.46 13.40 -18.02
N TYR A 191 3.36 14.40 -18.05
CA TYR A 191 4.81 14.16 -18.03
C TYR A 191 5.49 14.48 -16.69
N ILE A 192 4.87 15.28 -15.82
CA ILE A 192 5.50 15.76 -14.59
C ILE A 192 5.24 14.82 -13.40
N PHE A 193 4.09 14.14 -13.35
CA PHE A 193 3.67 13.35 -12.18
C PHE A 193 3.32 11.89 -12.46
N VAL A 194 3.49 11.41 -13.70
CA VAL A 194 3.45 9.96 -13.95
C VAL A 194 4.67 9.32 -13.27
N PRO A 195 4.47 8.38 -12.32
CA PRO A 195 5.57 7.65 -11.75
C PRO A 195 6.22 6.86 -12.89
N LEU A 196 7.55 6.93 -12.96
CA LEU A 196 8.45 6.11 -13.77
C LEU A 196 7.82 4.78 -14.24
N GLY A 197 7.11 4.83 -15.37
CA GLY A 197 6.15 3.79 -15.74
C GLY A 197 5.61 4.00 -17.14
N LEU A 198 6.51 3.85 -18.11
CA LEU A 198 6.21 3.51 -19.51
C LEU A 198 5.19 4.41 -20.23
N GLY A 199 5.69 5.50 -20.82
CA GLY A 199 5.20 5.98 -22.14
C GLY A 199 5.71 5.12 -23.31
N LEU A 200 6.04 3.86 -23.07
CA LEU A 200 6.55 2.88 -24.04
C LEU A 200 6.17 1.48 -23.56
N LEU A 201 4.89 1.12 -23.73
CA LEU A 201 4.38 -0.15 -24.28
C LEU A 201 2.88 0.01 -24.55
#